data_AF-A0A2V9WIN3-F1
#
_entry.id   AF-A0A2V9WIN3-F1
#
_cell.length_a   1.000
_cell.length_b   1.000
_cell.length_c   1.000
_cell.angle_alpha   90.00
_cell.angle_beta   90.00
_cell.angle_gamma   90.00
#
_symmetry.space_group_name_H-M   'P 1'
#
loop_
_entity.id
_entity.type
_entity.pdbx_description
1 polymer ?
#
loop_
_entity_poly.entity_id
_entity_poly.type
_entity_poly.pdbx_seq_one_letter_code
_entity_poly.pdbx_strand_id
1 'polypeptide(L)'
;MVIVRLCTRFACLAAALFVGAAAIPQQGRPTETPGKLEIAKHPLVLERPVGPAAQSLDLAKLHAEADELVKLAQSVTTDVNQVVQGKLPKDMADNLRRIEKLSKHIRGELVH
;
A
#
# COMPACT_ATOMS: atom_id res chain seq x y z
N MET A 1 -25.74 15.50 -19.17
CA MET A 1 -26.69 14.51 -18.60
C MET A 1 -25.99 13.25 -18.08
N VAL A 2 -24.86 13.42 -17.36
CA VAL A 2 -24.05 12.33 -16.77
C VAL A 2 -23.89 12.52 -15.25
N ILE A 3 -23.90 13.77 -14.78
CA ILE A 3 -23.82 14.12 -13.34
C ILE A 3 -25.06 13.66 -12.54
N VAL A 4 -26.25 13.68 -13.15
CA VAL A 4 -27.50 13.25 -12.48
C VAL A 4 -27.57 11.73 -12.27
N ARG A 5 -26.83 10.93 -13.07
CA ARG A 5 -26.81 9.45 -12.94
C ARG A 5 -25.84 8.94 -11.88
N LEU A 6 -24.89 9.76 -11.42
CA LEU A 6 -23.94 9.39 -10.36
C LEU A 6 -24.56 9.56 -8.97
N CYS A 7 -25.40 10.59 -8.78
CA CYS A 7 -26.09 10.83 -7.50
C CYS A 7 -27.13 9.74 -7.16
N THR A 8 -27.80 9.14 -8.15
CA THR A 8 -28.81 8.09 -7.91
C THR A 8 -28.19 6.76 -7.43
N ARG A 9 -26.92 6.49 -7.78
CA ARG A 9 -26.21 5.28 -7.35
C ARG A 9 -25.53 5.44 -5.99
N PHE A 10 -25.11 6.66 -5.65
CA PHE A 10 -24.52 6.97 -4.34
C PHE A 10 -25.58 7.01 -3.22
N ALA A 11 -26.81 7.43 -3.52
CA ALA A 11 -27.91 7.49 -2.56
C ALA A 11 -28.44 6.11 -2.12
N CYS A 12 -28.25 5.05 -2.92
CA CYS A 12 -28.77 3.71 -2.60
C CYS A 12 -27.79 2.85 -1.76
N LEU A 13 -26.49 3.16 -1.76
CA LEU A 13 -25.50 2.41 -1.00
C LEU A 13 -25.43 2.83 0.49
N ALA A 14 -25.99 3.99 0.84
CA ALA A 14 -26.01 4.49 2.22
C ALA A 14 -27.16 3.92 3.08
N ALA A 15 -28.08 3.14 2.50
CA ALA A 15 -29.26 2.63 3.20
C ALA A 15 -29.19 1.14 3.57
N ALA A 16 -28.08 0.45 3.26
CA ALA A 16 -27.93 -0.95 3.59
C ALA A 16 -27.11 -1.12 4.89
N LEU A 17 -27.85 -1.40 5.97
CA LEU A 17 -27.46 -2.30 7.05
C LEU A 17 -26.74 -1.69 8.25
N PHE A 18 -27.46 -0.80 8.91
CA PHE A 18 -27.50 -0.66 10.37
C PHE A 18 -28.08 -1.95 11.01
N VAL A 19 -27.27 -2.94 11.38
CA VAL A 19 -27.63 -4.07 12.25
C VAL A 19 -26.34 -4.59 12.91
N GLY A 20 -26.12 -4.62 14.23
CA GLY A 20 -26.91 -4.23 15.38
C GLY A 20 -25.99 -4.10 16.61
N ALA A 21 -26.42 -3.31 17.59
CA ALA A 21 -25.80 -3.23 18.90
C ALA A 21 -26.50 -4.20 19.85
N ALA A 22 -25.73 -5.08 20.50
CA ALA A 22 -26.08 -5.67 21.79
C ALA A 22 -24.78 -6.03 22.53
N ALA A 23 -24.53 -5.29 23.59
CA ALA A 23 -23.51 -5.58 24.59
C ALA A 23 -23.96 -6.72 25.53
N ILE A 24 -23.08 -7.07 26.49
CA ILE A 24 -23.29 -7.77 27.79
C ILE A 24 -22.58 -9.14 27.86
N PRO A 25 -21.87 -9.50 28.95
CA PRO A 25 -20.66 -8.88 29.50
C PRO A 25 -19.58 -9.95 29.78
N GLN A 26 -18.45 -9.54 30.38
CA GLN A 26 -17.47 -10.45 30.94
C GLN A 26 -18.05 -11.32 32.07
N GLN A 27 -17.78 -12.62 32.03
CA GLN A 27 -18.10 -13.57 33.09
C GLN A 27 -16.81 -14.05 33.77
N GLY A 28 -16.68 -13.74 35.08
CA GLY A 28 -16.01 -14.61 36.06
C GLY A 28 -14.51 -14.44 36.30
N ARG A 29 -14.14 -13.50 37.18
CA ARG A 29 -13.01 -13.61 38.14
C ARG A 29 -13.23 -14.82 39.11
N PRO A 30 -12.39 -15.09 40.14
CA PRO A 30 -10.92 -15.17 40.30
C PRO A 30 -10.48 -16.43 41.11
N THR A 31 -9.26 -16.96 40.99
CA THR A 31 -8.59 -17.74 42.07
C THR A 31 -7.09 -17.90 41.72
N GLU A 32 -6.20 -17.10 42.32
CA GLU A 32 -5.32 -17.47 43.46
C GLU A 32 -4.13 -18.37 43.06
N THR A 33 -2.94 -17.78 42.86
CA THR A 33 -1.73 -17.81 43.74
C THR A 33 -1.04 -19.17 43.90
N PRO A 34 0.29 -19.29 44.11
CA PRO A 34 1.37 -18.29 44.12
C PRO A 34 2.65 -18.82 43.44
N GLY A 35 2.88 -18.49 42.17
CA GLY A 35 4.14 -18.77 41.48
C GLY A 35 5.11 -17.60 41.60
N LYS A 36 5.50 -17.21 42.82
CA LYS A 36 6.52 -16.16 43.00
C LYS A 36 7.89 -16.78 42.71
N LEU A 37 8.22 -16.93 41.42
CA LEU A 37 9.60 -17.11 41.00
C LEU A 37 10.34 -15.83 41.39
N GLU A 38 11.16 -15.91 42.43
CA GLU A 38 12.13 -14.86 42.75
C GLU A 38 13.08 -14.76 41.56
N ILE A 39 12.81 -13.80 40.68
CA ILE A 39 13.75 -13.41 39.63
C ILE A 39 14.89 -12.73 40.36
N ALA A 40 15.94 -13.51 40.62
CA ALA A 40 17.19 -13.07 41.19
C ALA A 40 17.68 -11.82 40.45
N LYS A 41 17.52 -10.67 41.11
CA LYS A 41 18.46 -9.54 41.25
C LYS A 41 19.50 -9.33 40.14
N HIS A 42 19.14 -9.46 38.88
CA HIS A 42 19.92 -8.99 37.75
C HIS A 42 18.98 -8.11 36.92
N PRO A 43 19.29 -6.81 36.73
CA PRO A 43 18.54 -6.03 35.76
C PRO A 43 18.71 -6.74 34.42
N LEU A 44 17.64 -7.37 33.94
CA LEU A 44 17.55 -7.77 32.54
C LEU A 44 17.54 -6.45 31.77
N VAL A 45 18.74 -6.00 31.39
CA VAL A 45 18.90 -5.04 30.32
C VAL A 45 18.38 -5.78 29.09
N LEU A 46 17.11 -5.58 28.80
CA LEU A 46 16.53 -5.90 27.53
C LEU A 46 17.27 -5.00 26.54
N GLU A 47 18.38 -5.47 25.97
CA GLU A 47 18.92 -4.88 24.76
C GLU A 47 17.76 -4.90 23.77
N ARG A 48 17.13 -3.74 23.57
CA ARG A 48 16.16 -3.55 22.51
C ARG A 48 16.88 -4.03 21.25
N PRO A 49 16.36 -5.02 20.52
CA PRO A 49 16.92 -5.36 19.22
C PRO A 49 16.98 -4.06 18.45
N VAL A 50 18.19 -3.64 18.05
CA VAL A 50 18.34 -2.58 17.08
C VAL A 50 17.70 -3.13 15.82
N GLY A 51 16.40 -2.88 15.68
CA GLY A 51 15.66 -3.25 14.49
C GLY A 51 16.34 -2.62 13.29
N PRO A 52 16.19 -3.21 12.09
CA PRO A 52 16.75 -2.64 10.88
C PRO A 52 16.37 -1.16 10.82
N ALA A 53 17.36 -0.29 10.63
CA ALA A 53 17.15 1.15 10.54
C ALA A 53 16.04 1.40 9.52
N ALA A 54 14.97 2.09 9.94
CA ALA A 54 13.89 2.47 9.04
C ALA A 54 14.53 3.26 7.88
N GLN A 55 14.55 2.65 6.69
CA GLN A 55 14.98 3.35 5.49
C GLN A 55 13.99 4.49 5.30
N SER A 56 14.47 5.74 5.36
CA SER A 56 13.59 6.89 5.21
C SER A 56 13.12 6.93 3.77
N LEU A 57 11.85 6.59 3.55
CA LEU A 57 11.22 6.65 2.25
C LEU A 57 11.07 8.11 1.81
N ASP A 58 11.62 8.44 0.64
CA ASP A 58 11.47 9.75 0.03
C ASP A 58 10.16 9.81 -0.77
N LEU A 59 9.10 10.30 -0.13
CA LEU A 59 7.78 10.43 -0.74
C LEU A 59 7.77 11.34 -1.96
N ALA A 60 8.59 12.40 -1.99
CA ALA A 60 8.63 13.33 -3.10
C ALA A 60 9.22 12.67 -4.35
N LYS A 61 10.31 11.91 -4.17
CA LYS A 61 10.89 11.09 -5.24
C LYS A 61 9.92 10.03 -5.72
N LEU A 62 9.25 9.32 -4.81
CA LEU A 62 8.30 8.27 -5.15
C LEU A 62 7.12 8.80 -5.98
N HIS A 63 6.60 9.97 -5.62
CA HIS A 63 5.57 10.65 -6.42
C HIS A 63 6.07 11.02 -7.81
N ALA A 64 7.26 11.61 -7.93
CA ALA A 64 7.83 11.99 -9.22
C ALA A 64 8.04 10.76 -10.14
N GLU A 65 8.49 9.64 -9.59
CA GLU A 65 8.63 8.37 -10.32
C GLU A 65 7.29 7.82 -10.78
N ALA A 66 6.24 7.92 -9.96
CA ALA A 66 4.89 7.50 -10.35
C ALA A 66 4.34 8.37 -11.49
N ASP A 67 4.56 9.68 -11.45
CA ASP A 67 4.18 10.59 -12.54
C ASP A 67 4.95 10.28 -13.83
N GLU A 68 6.22 9.93 -13.71
CA GLU A 68 7.04 9.53 -14.86
C GLU A 68 6.54 8.21 -15.47
N LEU A 69 6.19 7.24 -14.64
CA LEU A 69 5.62 5.96 -15.07
C LEU A 69 4.33 6.18 -15.87
N VAL A 70 3.44 7.08 -15.41
CA VAL A 70 2.21 7.43 -16.14
C VAL A 70 2.52 8.00 -17.51
N LYS A 71 3.45 8.94 -17.61
CA LYS A 71 3.83 9.57 -18.89
C LYS A 71 4.39 8.55 -19.88
N LEU A 72 5.28 7.67 -19.44
CA LEU A 72 5.83 6.62 -20.29
C LEU A 72 4.77 5.59 -20.69
N ALA A 73 3.91 5.16 -19.76
CA ALA A 73 2.85 4.21 -20.06
C ALA A 73 1.85 4.76 -21.10
N GLN A 74 1.58 6.07 -21.08
CA GLN A 74 0.75 6.72 -22.09
C GLN A 74 1.39 6.68 -23.49
N SER A 75 2.72 6.75 -23.61
CA SER A 75 3.40 6.70 -24.91
C SER A 75 3.29 5.33 -25.58
N VAL A 76 3.17 4.25 -24.80
CA VAL A 76 3.10 2.86 -25.31
C VAL A 76 1.98 2.68 -26.34
N THR A 77 0.81 3.30 -26.12
CA THR A 77 -0.30 3.21 -27.08
C THR A 77 0.09 3.79 -28.44
N THR A 78 0.77 4.94 -28.42
CA THR A 78 1.28 5.60 -29.64
C THR A 78 2.37 4.76 -30.30
N ASP A 79 3.29 4.21 -29.52
CA ASP A 79 4.39 3.38 -30.01
C ASP A 79 3.88 2.12 -30.71
N VAL A 80 2.89 1.44 -30.11
CA VAL A 80 2.21 0.28 -30.71
C VAL A 80 1.52 0.65 -32.03
N ASN A 81 0.83 1.79 -32.09
CA ASN A 81 0.20 2.25 -33.32
C ASN A 81 1.22 2.51 -34.44
N GLN A 82 2.41 3.03 -34.12
CA GLN A 82 3.49 3.18 -35.10
C GLN A 82 4.00 1.82 -35.59
N VAL A 83 4.15 0.84 -34.69
CA VAL A 83 4.58 -0.53 -35.06
C VAL A 83 3.57 -1.18 -36.01
N VAL A 84 2.26 -1.02 -35.76
CA VAL A 84 1.20 -1.50 -36.66
C VAL A 84 1.31 -0.86 -38.06
N GLN A 85 1.80 0.37 -38.15
CA GLN A 85 2.07 1.07 -39.41
C GLN A 85 3.42 0.70 -40.04
N GLY A 86 4.12 -0.31 -39.50
CA GLY A 86 5.43 -0.74 -39.99
C GLY A 86 6.59 0.16 -39.58
N LYS A 87 6.40 1.03 -38.59
CA LYS A 87 7.43 1.94 -38.06
C LYS A 87 7.81 1.52 -36.64
N LEU A 88 9.08 1.17 -36.42
CA LEU A 88 9.58 0.88 -35.08
C LEU A 88 10.10 2.18 -34.43
N PRO A 89 9.47 2.69 -33.36
CA PRO A 89 9.98 3.87 -32.66
C PRO A 89 11.33 3.53 -32.02
N LYS A 90 12.33 4.39 -32.22
CA LYS A 90 13.71 4.15 -31.77
C LYS A 90 13.80 3.95 -30.26
N ASP A 91 13.02 4.73 -29.52
CA ASP A 91 13.07 4.78 -28.06
C ASP A 91 12.11 3.80 -27.38
N MET A 92 11.32 3.03 -28.15
CA MET A 92 10.29 2.13 -27.59
C MET A 92 10.89 1.12 -26.62
N ALA A 93 12.01 0.49 -26.98
CA ALA A 93 12.66 -0.51 -26.13
C ALA A 93 13.15 0.09 -24.81
N ASP A 94 13.74 1.29 -24.86
CA ASP A 94 14.25 1.98 -23.68
C ASP A 94 13.12 2.48 -22.79
N ASN A 95 12.04 3.02 -23.38
CA ASN A 95 10.85 3.45 -22.66
C ASN A 95 10.20 2.29 -21.90
N LEU A 96 10.01 1.14 -22.55
CA LEU A 96 9.47 -0.07 -21.92
C LEU A 96 10.37 -0.56 -20.78
N ARG A 97 11.69 -0.55 -20.97
CA ARG A 97 12.64 -0.89 -19.91
C ARG A 97 12.58 0.07 -18.73
N ARG A 98 12.33 1.36 -18.98
CA ARG A 98 12.20 2.37 -17.93
C ARG A 98 10.90 2.20 -17.13
N ILE A 99 9.79 1.89 -17.79
CA ILE A 99 8.52 1.49 -17.15
C ILE A 99 8.73 0.30 -16.19
N GLU A 100 9.44 -0.73 -16.64
CA GLU A 100 9.73 -1.91 -15.81
C GLU A 100 10.53 -1.53 -14.56
N LYS A 101 11.57 -0.71 -14.71
CA LYS A 101 12.41 -0.27 -13.59
C LYS A 101 11.61 0.56 -12.58
N LEU A 102 10.83 1.53 -13.05
CA LEU A 102 10.03 2.39 -12.18
C LEU A 102 8.96 1.59 -11.42
N SER A 103 8.23 0.72 -12.11
CA SER A 103 7.21 -0.12 -11.46
C SER A 103 7.79 -1.06 -10.41
N LYS A 104 8.97 -1.63 -10.67
CA LYS A 104 9.69 -2.46 -9.68
C LYS A 104 10.13 -1.64 -8.47
N HIS A 105 10.70 -0.46 -8.68
CA HIS A 105 11.16 0.41 -7.61
C HIS A 105 9.98 0.88 -6.73
N ILE A 106 8.93 1.44 -7.35
CA ILE A 106 7.74 1.90 -6.63
C ILE A 106 7.11 0.78 -5.79
N ARG A 107 6.96 -0.42 -6.37
CA ARG A 107 6.47 -1.58 -5.62
C ARG A 107 7.40 -1.96 -4.47
N GLY A 108 8.71 -1.89 -4.68
CA GLY A 108 9.70 -2.11 -3.64
C GLY A 108 9.47 -1.16 -2.48
N GLU A 109 9.44 0.15 -2.74
CA GLU A 109 9.26 1.18 -1.70
C GLU A 109 7.92 1.05 -0.95
N LEU A 110 6.83 0.65 -1.62
CA LEU A 110 5.49 0.55 -1.00
C LEU A 110 5.25 -0.74 -0.19
N VAL A 111 6.04 -1.79 -0.41
CA VAL A 111 5.82 -3.12 0.20
C VAL A 111 6.94 -3.48 1.21
N HIS A 112 7.92 -2.59 1.40
CA HIS A 112 8.93 -2.72 2.45
C HIS A 112 8.38 -2.44 3.85
#